data_AF-A0A1H8TNI3-F1
#
_entry.id   AF-A0A1H8TNI3-F1
#
_cell.length_a   1.000
_cell.length_b   1.000
_cell.length_c   1.000
_cell.angle_alpha   90.00
_cell.angle_beta   90.00
_cell.angle_gamma   90.00
#
_symmetry.space_group_name_H-M   'P 1'
#
loop_
_entity.id
_entity.type
_entity.pdbx_description
1 polymer ?
#
loop_
_entity_poly.entity_id
_entity_poly.type
_entity_poly.pdbx_seq_one_letter_code
_entity_poly.pdbx_strand_id
1 'polypeptide(L)'
;MSKDEEYVYYQESITSLNRAWRTICELENTKFGGAIWSAAYRMALIEYCKPFKKSYGSNNKRYSLYEPALPEPLLQLHKDIINLRDQALAHPDINILETSIYRSEKNISSLPIIVSKLYINWPSPTQIRALIEAVLDQLYDSQKHYESHYRQNP
;
A
#
# COMPACT_ATOMS: atom_id res chain seq x y z
N MET A 1 -15.09 -21.45 6.80
CA MET A 1 -15.02 -19.99 6.55
C MET A 1 -16.44 -19.51 6.32
N SER A 2 -16.87 -18.32 6.76
CA SER A 2 -18.21 -17.83 6.37
C SER A 2 -18.11 -17.32 4.95
N LYS A 3 -18.94 -17.84 4.02
CA LYS A 3 -18.93 -17.42 2.61
C LYS A 3 -19.30 -15.94 2.47
N ASP A 4 -20.18 -15.44 3.33
CA ASP A 4 -20.55 -14.02 3.38
C ASP A 4 -19.36 -13.15 3.79
N GLU A 5 -18.61 -13.54 4.82
CA GLU A 5 -17.43 -12.79 5.26
C GLU A 5 -16.33 -12.80 4.20
N GLU A 6 -16.15 -13.91 3.48
CA GLU A 6 -15.21 -13.99 2.36
C GLU A 6 -15.63 -13.09 1.19
N TYR A 7 -16.91 -13.11 0.81
CA TYR A 7 -17.43 -12.27 -0.26
C TYR A 7 -17.35 -10.77 0.09
N VAL A 8 -17.73 -10.40 1.31
CA VAL A 8 -17.58 -9.03 1.82
C VAL A 8 -16.12 -8.61 1.80
N TYR A 9 -15.21 -9.46 2.29
CA TYR A 9 -13.78 -9.16 2.28
C TYR A 9 -13.25 -8.94 0.85
N TYR A 10 -13.71 -9.76 -0.10
CA TYR A 10 -13.34 -9.64 -1.51
C TYR A 10 -13.84 -8.31 -2.12
N GLN A 11 -15.10 -7.94 -1.88
CA GLN A 11 -15.66 -6.65 -2.36
C GLN A 11 -14.98 -5.44 -1.72
N GLU A 12 -14.68 -5.51 -0.42
CA GLU A 12 -13.90 -4.47 0.27
C GLU A 12 -12.47 -4.38 -0.25
N SER A 13 -11.87 -5.50 -0.66
CA SER A 13 -10.54 -5.53 -1.27
C SER A 13 -10.52 -4.76 -2.61
N ILE A 14 -11.50 -5.02 -3.49
CA ILE A 14 -11.67 -4.27 -4.74
C ILE A 14 -11.90 -2.78 -4.45
N THR A 15 -12.75 -2.47 -3.46
CA THR A 15 -13.04 -1.08 -3.08
C THR A 15 -11.78 -0.34 -2.60
N SER A 16 -10.97 -0.99 -1.77
CA SER A 16 -9.71 -0.43 -1.26
C SER A 16 -8.70 -0.18 -2.38
N LEU A 17 -8.54 -1.13 -3.31
CA LEU A 17 -7.66 -0.96 -4.47
C LEU A 17 -8.11 0.18 -5.39
N ASN A 18 -9.43 0.33 -5.61
CA ASN A 18 -9.96 1.48 -6.36
C ASN A 18 -9.71 2.82 -5.68
N ARG A 19 -9.76 2.89 -4.34
CA ARG A 19 -9.39 4.10 -3.59
C ARG A 19 -7.92 4.43 -3.75
N ALA A 20 -7.05 3.42 -3.67
CA ALA A 20 -5.62 3.58 -3.94
C ALA A 20 -5.38 4.11 -5.37
N TRP A 21 -6.02 3.49 -6.37
CA TRP A 21 -5.90 3.88 -7.78
C TRP A 21 -6.28 5.35 -8.01
N ARG A 22 -7.46 5.78 -7.54
CA ARG A 22 -7.92 7.18 -7.68
C ARG A 22 -6.95 8.17 -7.06
N THR A 23 -6.52 7.88 -5.82
CA THR A 23 -5.57 8.74 -5.10
C THR A 23 -4.26 8.88 -5.87
N ILE A 24 -3.72 7.79 -6.40
CA ILE A 24 -2.47 7.82 -7.18
C ILE A 24 -2.63 8.60 -8.49
N CYS A 25 -3.75 8.44 -9.20
CA CYS A 25 -4.02 9.20 -10.43
C CYS A 25 -4.10 10.71 -10.16
N GLU A 26 -4.69 11.13 -9.04
CA GLU A 26 -4.73 12.55 -8.63
C GLU A 26 -3.31 13.06 -8.29
N LEU A 27 -2.50 12.24 -7.62
CA LEU A 27 -1.15 12.60 -7.23
C LEU A 27 -0.18 12.70 -8.41
N GLU A 28 -0.37 11.92 -9.48
CA GLU A 28 0.41 12.05 -10.73
C GLU A 28 0.29 13.45 -11.35
N ASN A 29 -0.86 14.09 -11.19
CA ASN A 29 -1.16 15.40 -11.77
C ASN A 29 -0.92 16.57 -10.80
N THR A 30 -0.43 16.28 -9.58
CA THR A 30 -0.25 17.26 -8.52
C THR A 30 1.24 17.53 -8.28
N LYS A 31 1.58 18.76 -7.87
CA LYS A 31 2.96 19.12 -7.53
C LYS A 31 3.50 18.23 -6.41
N PHE A 32 4.63 17.58 -6.69
CA PHE A 32 5.33 16.69 -5.77
C PHE A 32 5.85 17.42 -4.51
N GLY A 33 5.89 16.71 -3.38
CA GLY A 33 6.68 17.09 -2.20
C GLY A 33 5.95 17.89 -1.10
N GLY A 34 4.65 18.15 -1.23
CA GLY A 34 3.86 18.74 -0.15
C GLY A 34 3.53 17.76 0.99
N ALA A 35 3.19 18.28 2.17
CA ALA A 35 2.75 17.44 3.29
C ALA A 35 1.46 16.66 2.97
N ILE A 36 0.50 17.32 2.31
CA ILE A 36 -0.74 16.70 1.83
C ILE A 36 -0.43 15.62 0.79
N TRP A 37 0.42 15.92 -0.19
CA TRP A 37 0.86 14.97 -1.21
C TRP A 37 1.47 13.72 -0.56
N SER A 38 2.40 13.91 0.38
CA SER A 38 3.08 12.82 1.08
C SER A 38 2.12 11.97 1.91
N ALA A 39 1.16 12.59 2.60
CA ALA A 39 0.15 11.89 3.38
C ALA A 39 -0.78 11.07 2.48
N ALA A 40 -1.28 11.67 1.40
CA ALA A 40 -2.14 10.99 0.43
C ALA A 40 -1.42 9.82 -0.25
N TYR A 41 -0.15 9.99 -0.63
CA TYR A 41 0.66 8.95 -1.24
C TYR A 41 0.84 7.75 -0.30
N ARG A 42 1.19 8.00 0.98
CA ARG A 42 1.30 6.95 2.00
C ARG A 42 -0.04 6.24 2.24
N MET A 43 -1.13 7.00 2.27
CA MET A 43 -2.48 6.45 2.43
C MET A 43 -2.85 5.53 1.26
N ALA A 44 -2.51 5.92 0.03
CA ALA A 44 -2.75 5.08 -1.14
C ALA A 44 -1.98 3.75 -1.07
N LEU A 45 -0.73 3.76 -0.62
CA LEU A 45 0.04 2.53 -0.41
C LEU A 45 -0.56 1.66 0.71
N ILE A 46 -1.07 2.28 1.79
CA ILE A 46 -1.78 1.55 2.85
C ILE A 46 -3.03 0.87 2.30
N GLU A 47 -3.88 1.60 1.57
CA GLU A 47 -5.07 1.05 0.90
C GLU A 47 -4.69 -0.11 -0.02
N TYR A 48 -3.67 0.06 -0.87
CA TYR A 48 -3.16 -1.01 -1.72
C TYR A 48 -2.76 -2.27 -0.94
N CYS A 49 -2.16 -2.11 0.25
CA CYS A 49 -1.71 -3.24 1.06
C CYS A 49 -2.83 -3.95 1.84
N LYS A 50 -4.02 -3.35 2.00
CA LYS A 50 -5.09 -3.94 2.85
C LYS A 50 -5.53 -5.33 2.38
N PRO A 51 -5.76 -5.59 1.08
CA PRO A 51 -6.19 -6.91 0.60
C PRO A 51 -5.17 -8.03 0.86
N PHE A 52 -3.88 -7.70 0.91
CA PHE A 52 -2.81 -8.70 0.99
C PHE A 52 -2.35 -8.96 2.42
N LYS A 53 -2.98 -8.31 3.39
CA LYS A 53 -2.58 -8.35 4.78
C LYS A 53 -3.74 -8.85 5.62
N LYS A 54 -3.39 -9.61 6.65
CA LYS A 54 -4.35 -10.34 7.49
C LYS A 54 -5.34 -9.36 8.12
N SER A 55 -6.60 -9.46 7.73
CA SER A 55 -7.74 -8.80 8.39
C SER A 55 -8.43 -9.79 9.33
N TYR A 56 -8.90 -9.31 10.48
CA TYR A 56 -9.60 -10.12 11.47
C TYR A 56 -11.11 -10.02 11.26
N GLY A 57 -11.80 -11.15 11.08
CA GLY A 57 -13.26 -11.21 11.11
C GLY A 57 -13.82 -11.63 12.47
N SER A 58 -15.13 -11.86 12.53
CA SER A 58 -15.95 -11.99 13.75
C SER A 58 -15.56 -13.15 14.69
N ASN A 59 -14.62 -14.01 14.29
CA ASN A 59 -14.16 -15.19 15.04
C ASN A 59 -12.64 -15.35 15.04
N ASN A 60 -11.86 -14.25 15.02
CA ASN A 60 -10.40 -14.26 14.85
C ASN A 60 -9.91 -14.96 13.57
N LYS A 61 -10.82 -15.22 12.61
CA LYS A 61 -10.46 -15.72 11.29
C LYS A 61 -9.71 -14.62 10.53
N ARG A 62 -8.64 -15.04 9.86
CA ARG A 62 -7.77 -14.15 9.10
C ARG A 62 -8.14 -14.21 7.64
N TYR A 63 -8.47 -13.06 7.07
CA TYR A 63 -8.77 -12.87 5.66
C TYR A 63 -7.61 -12.16 4.97
N SER A 64 -7.16 -12.68 3.84
CA SER A 64 -6.16 -12.07 2.96
C SER A 64 -6.32 -12.65 1.57
N LEU A 65 -6.23 -11.81 0.55
CA LEU A 65 -6.03 -12.26 -0.82
C LEU A 65 -4.66 -12.91 -0.95
N TYR A 66 -4.56 -13.86 -1.86
CA TYR A 66 -3.29 -14.44 -2.27
C TYR A 66 -2.42 -13.40 -2.98
N GLU A 67 -1.11 -13.66 -3.05
CA GLU A 67 -0.19 -12.87 -3.87
C GLU A 67 -0.70 -12.85 -5.32
N PRO A 68 -0.78 -11.67 -5.97
CA PRO A 68 -1.30 -11.56 -7.32
C PRO A 68 -0.33 -12.20 -8.32
N ALA A 69 -0.87 -12.82 -9.36
CA ALA A 69 -0.08 -13.53 -10.37
C ALA A 69 0.49 -12.56 -11.42
N LEU A 70 1.45 -11.73 -11.03
CA LEU A 70 1.98 -10.64 -11.85
C LEU A 70 3.30 -11.01 -12.54
N PRO A 71 3.65 -10.35 -13.66
CA PRO A 71 4.99 -10.45 -14.23
C PRO A 71 6.05 -9.87 -13.28
N GLU A 72 7.28 -10.40 -13.35
CA GLU A 72 8.40 -10.14 -12.42
C GLU A 72 8.62 -8.67 -11.99
N PRO A 73 8.63 -7.65 -12.86
CA PRO A 73 8.85 -6.27 -12.39
C PRO A 73 7.70 -5.73 -11.52
N LEU A 74 6.46 -6.15 -11.78
CA LEU A 74 5.29 -5.76 -10.99
C LEU A 74 5.20 -6.59 -9.71
N LEU A 75 5.56 -7.87 -9.78
CA LEU A 75 5.60 -8.75 -8.62
C LEU A 75 6.65 -8.30 -7.59
N GLN A 76 7.84 -7.90 -8.06
CA GLN A 76 8.86 -7.34 -7.18
C GLN A 76 8.38 -6.03 -6.53
N LEU A 77 7.77 -5.14 -7.31
CA LEU A 77 7.19 -3.90 -6.80
C LEU A 77 6.09 -4.17 -5.75
N HIS A 78 5.23 -5.18 -5.96
CA HIS A 78 4.25 -5.62 -4.96
C HIS A 78 4.94 -5.97 -3.64
N LYS A 79 5.97 -6.83 -3.69
CA LYS A 79 6.73 -7.26 -2.49
C LYS A 79 7.39 -6.09 -1.79
N ASP A 80 7.99 -5.17 -2.54
CA ASP A 80 8.64 -3.98 -2.00
C ASP A 80 7.65 -3.08 -1.26
N ILE A 81 6.44 -2.88 -1.81
CA ILE A 81 5.40 -2.07 -1.16
C ILE A 81 4.87 -2.74 0.11
N ILE A 82 4.68 -4.07 0.11
CA ILE A 82 4.26 -4.80 1.30
C ILE A 82 5.31 -4.68 2.41
N ASN A 83 6.60 -4.84 2.07
CA ASN A 83 7.70 -4.66 3.00
C ASN A 83 7.78 -3.22 3.53
N LEU A 84 7.62 -2.24 2.64
CA LEU A 84 7.59 -0.82 2.98
C LEU A 84 6.45 -0.48 3.95
N ARG A 85 5.28 -1.11 3.78
CA ARG A 85 4.16 -0.95 4.70
C ARG A 85 4.49 -1.47 6.10
N ASP A 86 5.17 -2.60 6.19
CA ASP A 86 5.56 -3.20 7.47
C ASP A 86 6.66 -2.42 8.18
N GLN A 87 7.60 -1.84 7.45
CA GLN A 87 8.72 -1.11 8.04
C GLN A 87 8.38 0.35 8.35
N ALA A 88 7.83 1.09 7.39
CA ALA A 88 7.78 2.54 7.45
C ALA A 88 6.37 3.12 7.65
N LEU A 89 5.32 2.39 7.23
CA LEU A 89 3.93 2.90 7.30
C LEU A 89 3.18 2.40 8.53
N ALA A 90 3.53 1.22 9.06
CA ALA A 90 2.89 0.64 10.25
C ALA A 90 3.50 1.13 11.58
N HIS A 91 4.71 1.69 11.56
CA HIS A 91 5.46 2.13 12.74
C HIS A 91 6.01 3.56 12.56
N PRO A 92 5.14 4.59 12.49
CA PRO A 92 5.58 5.97 12.28
C PRO A 92 6.57 6.46 13.36
N ASP A 93 6.51 5.89 14.57
CA ASP A 93 7.34 6.31 15.71
C ASP A 93 8.78 5.76 15.66
N ILE A 94 9.03 4.64 14.98
CA ILE A 94 10.36 3.99 14.93
C ILE A 94 11.32 4.77 14.02
N ASN A 95 10.81 5.34 12.92
CA ASN A 95 11.63 6.06 11.94
C ASN A 95 12.22 7.39 12.45
N ILE A 96 11.67 7.96 13.52
CA ILE A 96 12.19 9.22 14.10
C ILE A 96 13.51 8.96 14.84
N LEU A 97 13.63 7.82 15.52
CA LEU A 97 14.77 7.48 16.36
C LEU A 97 15.99 6.96 15.59
N GLU A 98 15.82 6.51 14.35
CA GLU A 98 16.93 6.09 13.46
C GLU A 98 17.62 7.26 12.74
N THR A 99 17.23 8.49 13.08
CA THR A 99 17.76 9.70 12.47
C THR A 99 19.16 10.02 12.99
N SER A 100 20.11 10.18 12.08
CA SER A 100 21.49 10.53 12.44
C SER A 100 21.63 12.06 12.49
N ILE A 101 22.15 12.60 13.60
CA ILE A 101 22.47 14.02 13.73
C ILE A 101 23.88 14.26 13.19
N TYR A 102 24.00 15.09 12.16
CA TYR A 102 25.29 15.60 11.69
C TYR A 102 25.55 16.99 12.28
N ARG A 103 26.72 17.17 12.89
CA ARG A 103 27.24 18.49 13.29
C ARG A 103 28.24 18.94 12.24
N SER A 104 27.94 20.07 11.58
CA SER A 104 28.91 20.71 10.67
C SER A 104 29.99 21.41 11.50
N GLU A 105 31.26 21.06 11.28
CA GLU A 105 32.41 21.68 11.98
C GLU A 105 32.78 23.07 11.44
N LYS A 106 32.08 23.59 10.41
CA LYS A 106 32.59 24.71 9.60
C LYS A 106 31.83 26.05 9.63
N ASN A 107 30.88 26.31 10.53
CA ASN A 107 30.34 27.68 10.66
C ASN A 107 29.76 28.02 12.04
N ILE A 108 29.81 29.33 12.37
CA ILE A 108 29.60 30.00 13.66
C ILE A 108 28.22 29.79 14.33
N SER A 109 27.32 29.00 13.74
CA SER A 109 26.16 28.45 14.44
C SER A 109 26.12 26.94 14.25
N SER A 110 26.54 26.19 15.28
CA SER A 110 26.56 24.73 15.30
C SER A 110 25.15 24.15 15.45
N LEU A 111 24.24 24.47 14.54
CA LEU A 111 22.90 23.91 14.54
C LEU A 111 22.99 22.43 14.13
N PRO A 112 22.43 21.51 14.92
CA PRO A 112 22.38 20.10 14.54
C PRO A 112 21.54 19.95 13.27
N ILE A 113 22.13 19.34 12.23
CA ILE A 113 21.38 18.95 11.03
C ILE A 113 20.86 17.54 11.27
N ILE A 114 19.55 17.41 11.29
CA ILE A 114 18.84 16.14 11.40
C ILE A 114 18.78 15.53 10.00
N VAL A 115 19.56 14.46 9.75
CA VAL A 115 19.55 13.73 8.48
C VAL A 115 18.89 12.37 8.71
N SER A 116 17.61 12.24 8.34
CA SER A 116 16.91 10.96 8.40
C SER A 116 17.52 10.01 7.35
N LYS A 117 18.02 8.84 7.79
CA LYS A 117 18.41 7.73 6.90
C LYS A 117 17.15 7.09 6.31
N LEU A 118 16.45 7.79 5.43
CA LEU A 118 15.38 7.19 4.65
C LEU A 118 15.83 7.18 3.20
N TYR A 119 16.81 6.31 2.88
CA TYR A 119 16.97 5.81 1.51
C TYR A 119 15.86 4.80 1.22
N ILE A 120 14.61 5.20 1.45
CA ILE A 120 13.48 4.47 0.90
C ILE A 120 13.30 5.03 -0.50
N ASN A 121 13.66 4.23 -1.50
CA ASN A 121 13.32 4.55 -2.87
C ASN A 121 11.81 4.37 -3.03
N TRP A 122 11.04 5.43 -2.74
CA TRP A 122 9.60 5.42 -2.90
C TRP A 122 9.27 5.25 -4.39
N PRO A 123 8.48 4.24 -4.77
CA PRO A 123 8.15 4.03 -6.17
C PRO A 123 7.41 5.24 -6.75
N SER A 124 7.60 5.54 -8.03
CA SER A 124 6.85 6.63 -8.64
C SER A 124 5.34 6.34 -8.65
N PRO A 125 4.48 7.37 -8.55
CA PRO A 125 3.03 7.18 -8.69
C PRO A 125 2.63 6.39 -9.94
N THR A 126 3.33 6.56 -11.06
CA THR A 126 3.10 5.82 -12.31
C THR A 126 3.36 4.33 -12.19
N GLN A 127 4.45 3.93 -11.51
CA GLN A 127 4.72 2.51 -11.24
C GLN A 127 3.65 1.90 -10.33
N ILE A 128 3.21 2.65 -9.31
CA ILE A 128 2.15 2.22 -8.41
C ILE A 128 0.82 2.08 -9.16
N ARG A 129 0.48 3.03 -10.04
CA ARG A 129 -0.74 2.99 -10.84
C ARG A 129 -0.79 1.73 -11.71
N ALA A 130 0.28 1.48 -12.47
CA ALA A 130 0.37 0.30 -13.33
C ALA A 130 0.23 -1.01 -12.56
N LEU A 131 0.79 -1.08 -11.35
CA LEU A 131 0.63 -2.23 -10.47
C LEU A 131 -0.81 -2.40 -9.99
N ILE A 132 -1.46 -1.32 -9.53
CA ILE A 132 -2.85 -1.38 -9.05
C ILE A 132 -3.79 -1.80 -10.20
N GLU A 133 -3.59 -1.26 -11.40
CA GLU A 133 -4.36 -1.64 -12.60
C GLU A 133 -4.23 -3.13 -12.90
N ALA A 134 -3.00 -3.67 -12.95
CA ALA A 134 -2.77 -5.08 -13.20
C ALA A 134 -3.40 -6.00 -12.14
N VAL A 135 -3.40 -5.59 -10.87
CA VAL A 135 -4.07 -6.33 -9.80
C VAL A 135 -5.60 -6.25 -9.94
N LEU A 136 -6.14 -5.07 -10.22
CA LEU A 136 -7.57 -4.87 -10.39
C LEU A 136 -8.11 -5.68 -11.58
N ASP A 137 -7.39 -5.74 -12.70
CA ASP A 137 -7.76 -6.56 -13.86
C ASP A 137 -7.92 -8.03 -13.47
N GLN A 138 -6.97 -8.60 -12.70
CA GLN A 138 -7.08 -9.98 -12.20
C GLN A 138 -8.26 -10.19 -11.26
N LEU A 139 -8.55 -9.21 -10.40
CA LEU A 139 -9.70 -9.29 -9.51
C LEU A 139 -11.00 -9.20 -10.30
N TYR A 140 -11.14 -8.28 -11.24
CA TYR A 140 -12.35 -8.19 -12.06
C TYR A 140 -12.58 -9.42 -12.93
N ASP A 141 -11.54 -10.05 -13.44
CA ASP A 141 -11.64 -11.32 -14.16
C ASP A 141 -12.13 -12.46 -13.26
N SER A 142 -11.64 -12.50 -12.01
CA SER A 142 -12.04 -13.51 -11.02
C SER A 142 -13.41 -13.22 -10.37
N GLN A 143 -13.91 -11.99 -10.45
CA GLN A 143 -15.18 -11.58 -9.82
C GLN A 143 -16.36 -12.42 -10.34
N LYS A 144 -16.39 -12.74 -11.63
CA LYS A 144 -17.44 -13.58 -12.23
C LYS A 144 -17.50 -14.98 -11.61
N HIS A 145 -16.36 -15.53 -11.20
CA HIS A 145 -16.30 -16.81 -10.48
C HIS A 145 -16.84 -16.68 -9.05
N TYR A 146 -16.45 -15.62 -8.33
CA TYR A 146 -16.94 -15.36 -6.98
C TYR A 146 -18.45 -15.13 -6.93
N GLU A 147 -18.98 -14.33 -7.86
CA GLU A 147 -20.42 -14.09 -7.95
C GLU A 147 -21.22 -15.36 -8.30
N SER A 148 -20.70 -16.18 -9.21
CA SER A 148 -21.34 -17.45 -9.57
C SER A 148 -21.35 -18.44 -8.41
N HIS A 149 -20.24 -18.55 -7.68
CA HIS A 149 -20.12 -19.42 -6.51
C HIS A 149 -21.04 -18.99 -5.36
N TYR A 150 -21.22 -17.68 -5.16
CA TYR A 150 -22.15 -17.13 -4.16
C TYR A 150 -23.62 -17.34 -4.57
N ARG A 151 -23.98 -17.05 -5.82
CA ARG A 151 -25.37 -17.21 -6.33
C ARG A 151 -25.87 -18.66 -6.33
N GLN A 152 -24.98 -19.63 -6.49
CA GLN A 152 -25.35 -21.06 -6.53
C GLN A 152 -25.57 -21.68 -5.14
N ASN A 153 -25.20 -21.00 -4.06
CA ASN A 153 -25.34 -21.51 -2.69
C ASN A 153 -25.64 -20.36 -1.70
N PRO A 154 -26.87 -19.79 -1.73
CA PRO A 154 -27.31 -18.76 -0.79
C PRO A 154 -27.42 -19.27 0.66
#